data_AF-A0A3D2AZ26-F1
#
_entry.id   AF-A0A3D2AZ26-F1
#
_cell.length_a   1.000
_cell.length_b   1.000
_cell.length_c   1.000
_cell.angle_alpha   90.00
_cell.angle_beta   90.00
_cell.angle_gamma   90.00
#
_symmetry.space_group_name_H-M   'P 1'
#
loop_
_entity.id
_entity.type
_entity.pdbx_description
1 polymer ?
#
loop_
_entity_poly.entity_id
_entity_poly.type
_entity_poly.pdbx_seq_one_letter_code
_entity_poly.pdbx_strand_id
1 'polypeptide(L)'
;MAEGDCRELLHQHLGDDSEFDLRLLEPVSAKQIIVRVLENLKRMYVRLRSFPQARNVTELLLAVKPSGAVDLRDRGLLAYHLRDFSGALRDLEAYLHITGRTRNGDIPVNRQMEHEQIWEHIKMLRRRVASLN
;
A
#
# COMPACT_ATOMS: atom_id res chain seq x y z
N MET A 1 27.82 -0.64 -14.08
CA MET A 1 27.58 -1.88 -13.33
C MET A 1 27.67 -3.02 -14.30
N ALA A 2 28.57 -3.96 -14.07
CA ALA A 2 28.65 -5.22 -14.81
C ALA A 2 27.58 -6.21 -14.27
N GLU A 3 27.29 -7.29 -15.00
CA GLU A 3 26.35 -8.33 -14.55
C GLU A 3 26.74 -8.92 -13.18
N GLY A 4 28.04 -9.06 -12.92
CA GLY A 4 28.58 -9.50 -11.63
C GLY A 4 28.16 -8.60 -10.47
N ASP A 5 28.18 -7.27 -10.65
CA ASP A 5 27.74 -6.31 -9.63
C ASP A 5 26.24 -6.50 -9.31
N CYS A 6 25.42 -6.77 -10.34
CA CYS A 6 23.99 -7.00 -10.16
C CYS A 6 23.68 -8.32 -9.45
N ARG A 7 24.47 -9.37 -9.70
CA ARG A 7 24.37 -10.65 -8.98
C ARG A 7 24.69 -10.48 -7.50
N GLU A 8 25.76 -9.77 -7.19
CA GLU A 8 26.16 -9.50 -5.82
C GLU A 8 25.09 -8.68 -5.07
N LEU A 9 24.53 -7.66 -5.71
CA LEU A 9 23.40 -6.90 -5.16
C LEU A 9 22.15 -7.78 -4.93
N LEU A 10 21.88 -8.74 -5.81
CA LEU A 10 20.76 -9.67 -5.66
C LEU A 10 20.96 -10.53 -4.40
N HIS A 11 22.13 -11.15 -4.26
CA HIS A 11 22.48 -11.99 -3.11
C HIS A 11 22.45 -11.22 -1.80
N GLN A 12 22.99 -9.99 -1.77
CA GLN A 12 22.95 -9.12 -0.58
C GLN A 12 21.53 -8.82 -0.09
N HIS A 13 20.55 -8.73 -0.99
CA HIS A 13 19.18 -8.33 -0.64
C HIS A 13 18.18 -9.48 -0.54
N LEU A 14 18.39 -10.60 -1.25
CA LEU A 14 17.46 -11.72 -1.35
C LEU A 14 18.06 -13.06 -0.86
N GLY A 15 19.33 -13.08 -0.48
CA GLY A 15 20.06 -14.26 -0.01
C GLY A 15 20.80 -15.01 -1.12
N ASP A 16 21.77 -15.83 -0.73
CA ASP A 16 22.67 -16.54 -1.64
C ASP A 16 21.95 -17.56 -2.55
N ASP A 17 20.80 -18.06 -2.10
CA ASP A 17 19.95 -18.99 -2.88
C ASP A 17 19.15 -18.30 -3.99
N SER A 18 19.23 -16.97 -4.12
CA SER A 18 18.48 -16.24 -5.14
C SER A 18 19.08 -16.43 -6.55
N GLU A 19 18.22 -16.80 -7.49
CA GLU A 19 18.60 -17.03 -8.89
C GLU A 19 18.65 -15.70 -9.65
N PHE A 20 19.79 -15.45 -10.31
CA PHE A 20 19.92 -14.29 -11.18
C PHE A 20 19.34 -14.58 -12.56
N ASP A 21 18.27 -13.88 -12.88
CA ASP A 21 17.56 -13.97 -14.14
C ASP A 21 17.74 -12.68 -14.96
N LEU A 22 18.09 -12.81 -16.24
CA LEU A 22 18.25 -11.67 -17.15
C LEU A 22 16.98 -10.81 -17.28
N ARG A 23 15.79 -11.38 -17.00
CA ARG A 23 14.53 -10.64 -16.93
C ARG A 23 14.53 -9.54 -15.87
N LEU A 24 15.40 -9.63 -14.85
CA LEU A 24 15.58 -8.57 -13.85
C LEU A 24 16.23 -7.30 -14.43
N LEU A 25 16.90 -7.42 -15.58
CA LEU A 25 17.53 -6.31 -16.29
C LEU A 25 16.64 -5.74 -17.40
N GLU A 26 15.42 -6.24 -17.55
CA GLU A 26 14.48 -5.67 -18.51
C GLU A 26 14.22 -4.18 -18.20
N PRO A 27 14.17 -3.31 -19.23
CA PRO A 27 13.90 -1.90 -19.03
C PRO A 27 12.59 -1.68 -18.29
N VAL A 28 12.64 -0.90 -17.22
CA VAL A 28 11.43 -0.49 -16.50
C VAL A 28 10.62 0.48 -17.36
N SER A 29 9.30 0.26 -17.43
CA SER A 29 8.39 1.17 -18.10
C SER A 29 8.30 2.52 -17.38
N ALA A 30 7.95 3.58 -18.10
CA ALA A 30 7.66 4.89 -17.51
C ALA A 30 6.60 4.81 -16.39
N LYS A 31 5.59 3.94 -16.56
CA LYS A 31 4.56 3.69 -15.54
C LYS A 31 5.16 3.13 -14.25
N GLN A 32 6.06 2.15 -14.34
CA GLN A 32 6.73 1.58 -13.16
C GLN A 32 7.62 2.61 -12.45
N ILE A 33 8.32 3.45 -13.21
CA ILE A 33 9.12 4.56 -12.65
C ILE A 33 8.21 5.51 -11.86
N ILE A 34 7.10 5.96 -12.45
CA ILE A 34 6.15 6.88 -11.80
C ILE A 34 5.60 6.26 -10.51
N VAL A 35 5.18 4.99 -10.53
CA VAL A 35 4.69 4.31 -9.32
C VAL A 35 5.76 4.30 -8.24
N ARG A 36 7.02 3.96 -8.58
CA ARG A 36 8.12 3.92 -7.61
C ARG A 36 8.40 5.30 -6.98
N VAL A 37 8.38 6.36 -7.80
CA VAL A 37 8.58 7.73 -7.32
C VAL A 37 7.43 8.17 -6.41
N LEU A 38 6.19 7.88 -6.79
CA LEU A 38 5.02 8.20 -5.98
C LEU A 38 5.01 7.43 -4.65
N GLU A 39 5.39 6.14 -4.64
CA GLU A 39 5.55 5.37 -3.41
C GLU A 39 6.60 5.97 -2.47
N ASN A 40 7.74 6.40 -3.01
CA ASN A 40 8.78 7.09 -2.26
C ASN A 40 8.25 8.40 -1.65
N LEU A 41 7.54 9.20 -2.46
CA LEU A 41 7.00 10.47 -2.04
C LEU A 41 5.91 10.31 -0.97
N LYS A 42 5.02 9.31 -1.11
CA LYS A 42 4.03 8.92 -0.09
C LYS A 42 4.72 8.61 1.23
N ARG A 43 5.72 7.71 1.21
CA ARG A 43 6.48 7.34 2.43
C ARG A 43 7.13 8.55 3.08
N MET A 44 7.70 9.46 2.29
CA MET A 44 8.31 10.69 2.79
C MET A 44 7.27 11.59 3.47
N TYR A 45 6.15 11.89 2.83
CA TYR A 45 5.11 12.75 3.42
C TYR A 45 4.48 12.13 4.67
N VAL A 46 4.30 10.81 4.71
CA VAL A 46 3.85 10.11 5.93
C VAL A 46 4.86 10.28 7.07
N ARG A 47 6.16 10.11 6.81
CA ARG A 47 7.22 10.32 7.83
C ARG A 47 7.24 11.75 8.35
N LEU A 48 7.01 12.73 7.47
CA LEU A 48 6.90 14.15 7.82
C LEU A 48 5.55 14.52 8.46
N ARG A 49 4.64 13.55 8.68
CA ARG A 49 3.26 13.77 9.16
C ARG A 49 2.46 14.76 8.31
N SER A 50 2.86 14.93 7.06
CA SER A 50 2.20 15.77 6.06
C SER A 50 1.07 14.98 5.41
N PHE A 51 0.03 14.69 6.19
CA PHE A 51 -1.07 13.80 5.78
C PHE A 51 -1.88 14.28 4.58
N PRO A 52 -2.16 15.59 4.39
CA PRO A 52 -2.81 16.07 3.17
C PRO A 52 -2.00 15.74 1.90
N GLN A 53 -0.70 15.99 1.93
CA GLN A 53 0.20 15.71 0.82
C GLN A 53 0.33 14.21 0.57
N ALA A 54 0.44 13.41 1.64
CA ALA A 54 0.43 11.95 1.52
C ALA A 54 -0.87 11.45 0.85
N ARG A 55 -2.03 12.01 1.20
CA ARG A 55 -3.32 11.66 0.58
C ARG A 55 -3.34 12.00 -0.91
N ASN A 56 -2.89 13.18 -1.29
CA ASN A 56 -2.81 13.58 -2.70
C ASN A 56 -1.94 12.61 -3.52
N VAL A 57 -0.79 12.20 -2.97
CA VAL A 57 0.10 11.23 -3.64
C VAL A 57 -0.56 9.85 -3.72
N THR A 58 -1.27 9.41 -2.68
CA THR A 58 -2.02 8.14 -2.73
C THR A 58 -3.14 8.18 -3.77
N GLU A 59 -3.80 9.32 -3.98
CA GLU A 59 -4.81 9.47 -5.04
C GLU A 59 -4.17 9.36 -6.44
N LEU A 60 -2.98 9.92 -6.65
CA LEU A 60 -2.21 9.71 -7.88
C LEU A 60 -1.81 8.24 -8.08
N LEU A 61 -1.39 7.55 -7.02
CA LEU A 61 -1.09 6.11 -7.07
C LEU A 61 -2.31 5.31 -7.50
N LEU A 62 -3.50 5.59 -6.94
CA LEU A 62 -4.74 4.94 -7.32
C LEU A 62 -5.17 5.27 -8.74
N ALA A 63 -4.89 6.47 -9.25
CA ALA A 63 -5.14 6.80 -10.66
C ALA A 63 -4.26 5.98 -11.62
N VAL A 64 -3.00 5.75 -11.27
CA VAL A 64 -2.05 4.98 -12.09
C VAL A 64 -2.24 3.46 -11.91
N LYS A 65 -2.63 3.02 -10.72
CA LYS A 65 -2.85 1.63 -10.33
C LYS A 65 -4.19 1.47 -9.57
N PRO A 66 -5.32 1.40 -10.31
CA PRO A 66 -6.66 1.41 -9.71
C PRO A 66 -6.99 0.21 -8.81
N SER A 67 -6.30 -0.91 -8.97
CA SER A 67 -6.50 -2.15 -8.21
C SER A 67 -5.57 -2.30 -7.00
N GLY A 68 -4.85 -1.25 -6.61
CA GLY A 68 -3.94 -1.27 -5.46
C GLY A 68 -4.69 -1.34 -4.13
N ALA A 69 -5.00 -2.55 -3.63
CA ALA A 69 -5.64 -2.74 -2.33
C ALA A 69 -4.86 -2.03 -1.20
N VAL A 70 -3.53 -2.10 -1.24
CA VAL A 70 -2.64 -1.40 -0.29
C VAL A 70 -2.83 0.12 -0.34
N ASP A 71 -3.00 0.70 -1.52
CA ASP A 71 -3.18 2.14 -1.67
C ASP A 71 -4.59 2.59 -1.23
N LEU A 72 -5.62 1.73 -1.34
CA LEU A 72 -6.94 1.96 -0.73
C LEU A 72 -6.86 1.98 0.79
N ARG A 73 -6.18 0.99 1.40
CA ARG A 73 -5.92 0.97 2.85
C ARG A 73 -5.24 2.27 3.28
N ASP A 74 -4.17 2.65 2.59
CA ASP A 74 -3.40 3.85 2.93
C ASP A 74 -4.25 5.13 2.81
N ARG A 75 -5.08 5.25 1.75
CA ARG A 75 -5.98 6.41 1.60
C ARG A 75 -7.02 6.44 2.74
N GLY A 76 -7.56 5.30 3.13
CA GLY A 76 -8.51 5.19 4.23
C GLY A 76 -7.91 5.61 5.58
N LEU A 77 -6.69 5.17 5.89
CA LEU A 77 -5.98 5.57 7.11
C LEU A 77 -5.62 7.07 7.11
N LEU A 78 -5.18 7.60 5.96
CA LEU A 78 -4.90 9.03 5.81
C LEU A 78 -6.17 9.87 5.96
N ALA A 79 -7.29 9.43 5.38
CA ALA A 79 -8.60 10.08 5.53
C ALA A 79 -9.04 10.10 7.00
N TYR A 80 -8.81 9.01 7.75
CA TYR A 80 -9.08 8.98 9.20
C TYR A 80 -8.27 10.04 9.95
N HIS A 81 -6.96 10.15 9.68
CA HIS A 81 -6.11 11.19 10.29
C HIS A 81 -6.56 12.61 9.94
N LEU A 82 -7.14 12.80 8.76
CA LEU A 82 -7.69 14.07 8.28
C LEU A 82 -9.15 14.31 8.70
N ARG A 83 -9.72 13.42 9.55
CA ARG A 83 -11.11 13.46 10.02
C ARG A 83 -12.17 13.36 8.92
N ASP A 84 -11.79 12.87 7.73
CA ASP A 84 -12.72 12.46 6.68
C ASP A 84 -13.18 11.02 6.99
N PHE A 85 -14.07 10.90 7.98
CA PHE A 85 -14.50 9.60 8.49
C PHE A 85 -15.32 8.80 7.46
N SER A 86 -16.12 9.49 6.64
CA SER A 86 -16.87 8.86 5.56
C SER A 86 -15.93 8.31 4.48
N GLY A 87 -14.90 9.05 4.09
CA GLY A 87 -13.86 8.57 3.18
C GLY A 87 -13.08 7.40 3.75
N ALA A 88 -12.66 7.51 5.01
CA ALA A 88 -11.95 6.44 5.71
C ALA A 88 -12.75 5.14 5.73
N LEU A 89 -14.03 5.22 6.09
CA LEU A 89 -14.91 4.05 6.17
C LEU A 89 -15.02 3.35 4.81
N ARG A 90 -15.32 4.11 3.74
CA ARG A 90 -15.48 3.56 2.39
C ARG A 90 -14.23 2.82 1.92
N ASP A 91 -13.06 3.43 2.08
CA ASP A 91 -11.81 2.87 1.55
C ASP A 91 -11.34 1.65 2.36
N LEU A 92 -11.48 1.67 3.68
CA LEU A 92 -11.11 0.54 4.53
C LEU A 92 -12.04 -0.66 4.33
N GLU A 93 -13.35 -0.43 4.13
CA GLU A 93 -14.31 -1.49 3.78
C GLU A 93 -13.98 -2.10 2.40
N ALA A 94 -13.67 -1.27 1.41
CA ALA A 94 -13.25 -1.73 0.08
C ALA A 94 -11.96 -2.57 0.15
N TYR A 95 -10.98 -2.14 0.94
CA TYR A 95 -9.76 -2.91 1.17
C TYR A 95 -10.05 -4.30 1.73
N LEU A 96 -10.80 -4.41 2.83
CA LEU A 96 -11.13 -5.71 3.44
C LEU A 96 -11.96 -6.60 2.52
N HIS A 97 -12.81 -6.01 1.68
CA HIS A 97 -13.59 -6.76 0.70
C HIS A 97 -12.70 -7.39 -0.39
N ILE A 98 -11.73 -6.63 -0.91
CA ILE A 98 -10.80 -7.11 -1.93
C ILE A 98 -9.88 -8.20 -1.35
N THR A 99 -9.28 -7.94 -0.19
CA THR A 99 -8.33 -8.87 0.42
C THR A 99 -9.01 -10.09 1.07
N GLY A 100 -10.26 -9.94 1.51
CA GLY A 100 -11.09 -11.03 2.02
C GLY A 100 -11.54 -12.01 0.93
N ARG A 101 -11.71 -11.55 -0.32
CA ARG A 101 -11.98 -12.45 -1.48
C ARG A 101 -10.76 -13.27 -1.89
N THR A 102 -9.55 -12.75 -1.68
CA THR A 102 -8.29 -13.44 -1.99
C THR A 102 -7.88 -14.49 -0.94
N ARG A 103 -8.76 -14.84 0.01
CA ARG A 103 -8.50 -15.59 1.25
C ARG A 103 -8.65 -17.12 1.12
N ASN A 104 -8.27 -17.70 -0.02
CA ASN A 104 -8.34 -19.15 -0.28
C ASN A 104 -6.95 -19.84 -0.29
N GLY A 105 -6.05 -19.46 0.62
CA GLY A 105 -4.73 -20.09 0.77
C GLY A 105 -3.95 -19.51 1.95
N ASP A 106 -3.04 -20.30 2.52
CA ASP A 106 -2.26 -20.04 3.74
C ASP A 106 -1.79 -18.58 3.86
N ILE A 107 -2.43 -17.83 4.76
CA ILE A 107 -2.19 -16.40 4.93
C ILE A 107 -1.04 -16.19 5.92
N PRO A 108 -0.02 -15.37 5.58
CA PRO A 108 0.98 -14.95 6.55
C PRO A 108 0.33 -14.24 7.76
N VAL A 109 0.73 -14.61 8.98
CA VAL A 109 0.16 -14.12 10.26
C VAL A 109 0.07 -12.58 10.34
N ASN A 110 1.05 -11.87 9.75
CA ASN A 110 1.07 -10.41 9.73
C ASN A 110 -0.16 -9.77 9.07
N ARG A 111 -0.71 -10.41 8.03
CA ARG A 111 -1.87 -9.94 7.28
C ARG A 111 -3.17 -10.16 8.06
N GLN A 112 -3.20 -11.17 8.93
CA GLN A 112 -4.34 -11.42 9.82
C GLN A 112 -4.43 -10.36 10.92
N MET A 113 -3.32 -10.02 11.56
CA MET A 113 -3.27 -8.95 12.57
C MET A 113 -3.64 -7.59 11.98
N GLU A 114 -3.14 -7.28 10.77
CA GLU A 114 -3.52 -6.06 10.06
C GLU A 114 -5.03 -6.02 9.79
N HIS A 115 -5.61 -7.10 9.29
CA HIS A 115 -7.06 -7.18 9.04
C HIS A 115 -7.88 -6.91 10.30
N GLU A 116 -7.47 -7.46 11.45
CA GLU A 116 -8.13 -7.22 12.73
C GLU A 116 -8.06 -5.75 13.15
N GLN A 117 -6.88 -5.12 13.01
CA GLN A 117 -6.71 -3.69 13.31
C GLN A 117 -7.60 -2.80 12.42
N ILE A 118 -7.62 -3.08 11.11
CA ILE A 118 -8.47 -2.35 10.17
C ILE A 118 -9.95 -2.56 10.48
N TRP A 119 -10.34 -3.77 10.88
CA TRP A 119 -11.72 -4.07 11.25
C TRP A 119 -12.16 -3.32 12.52
N GLU A 120 -11.29 -3.20 13.53
CA GLU A 120 -11.57 -2.36 14.70
C GLU A 120 -11.70 -0.87 14.32
N HIS A 121 -10.87 -0.36 13.40
CA HIS A 121 -11.05 0.99 12.86
C HIS A 121 -12.40 1.18 12.17
N ILE A 122 -12.85 0.22 11.36
CA ILE A 122 -14.17 0.26 10.70
C ILE A 122 -15.31 0.32 11.72
N LYS A 123 -15.26 -0.48 12.79
CA LYS A 123 -16.28 -0.42 13.86
C LYS A 123 -16.36 0.95 14.50
N MET A 124 -15.22 1.54 14.84
CA MET A 124 -15.16 2.87 15.44
C MET A 124 -15.70 3.93 14.47
N LEU A 125 -15.31 3.85 13.19
CA LEU A 125 -15.76 4.74 12.13
C LEU A 125 -17.27 4.67 11.91
N ARG A 126 -17.86 3.46 11.88
CA ARG A 126 -19.32 3.28 11.73
C ARG A 126 -20.10 3.98 12.84
N ARG A 127 -19.67 3.83 14.10
CA ARG A 127 -20.28 4.55 15.24
C ARG A 127 -20.14 6.07 15.08
N ARG A 128 -18.98 6.54 14.66
CA ARG A 128 -18.71 7.98 14.50
C ARG A 128 -19.54 8.59 13.37
N VAL A 129 -19.59 7.95 12.21
CA VAL A 129 -20.40 8.41 11.07
C VAL A 129 -21.89 8.42 11.43
N ALA A 130 -22.38 7.39 12.12
CA ALA A 130 -23.77 7.34 12.58
C ALA A 130 -24.12 8.47 13.57
N SER A 131 -23.15 8.95 14.38
CA SER A 131 -23.36 10.06 15.31
C SER A 131 -23.33 11.46 14.66
N LEU A 132 -22.95 11.56 13.39
CA LEU A 132 -22.81 12.83 12.65
C LEU A 132 -23.97 13.08 11.66
N ASN A 133 -24.82 12.08 11.46
CA ASN A 133 -26.06 12.16 10.68
C ASN A 133 -27.25 12.29 11.61
#